data_AF-M0ECU3-F1
#
_entry.id   AF-M0ECU3-F1
#
_cell.length_a   1.000
_cell.length_b   1.000
_cell.length_c   1.000
_cell.angle_alpha   90.00
_cell.angle_beta   90.00
_cell.angle_gamma   90.00
#
_symmetry.space_group_name_H-M   'P 1'
#
loop_
_entity.id
_entity.type
_entity.pdbx_description
1 polymer ?
#
loop_
_entity_poly.entity_id
_entity_poly.type
_entity_poly.pdbx_seq_one_letter_code
_entity_poly.pdbx_strand_id
1 'polypeptide(L)'
;MPSFPSPFGSDGGDLFDGYDEFVAENLPDPGRFLEGHDVLAGADHLAFHRLTRDCFEERTVYDMTFDYNLTRLNLDTRHGSAGFRYAVDRVRAAPMHNQSEAVNDRLAELEATYTETGDITDETAEAAGVESNPTGQRGGASAGSRSTDAPF
;
A
#
# COMPACT_ATOMS: atom_id res chain seq x y z
N MET A 1 -22.18 -44.79 -10.54
CA MET A 1 -21.27 -43.99 -9.71
C MET A 1 -22.12 -43.00 -8.92
N PRO A 2 -22.03 -42.93 -7.59
CA PRO A 2 -22.78 -41.92 -6.84
C PRO A 2 -22.17 -40.54 -7.14
N SER A 3 -22.99 -39.61 -7.63
CA SER A 3 -22.62 -38.24 -7.89
C SER A 3 -22.79 -37.46 -6.59
N PHE A 4 -21.72 -36.85 -6.08
CA PHE A 4 -21.81 -35.92 -4.96
C PHE A 4 -22.41 -34.60 -5.46
N PRO A 5 -23.46 -34.06 -4.84
CA PRO A 5 -23.92 -32.72 -5.16
C PRO A 5 -22.85 -31.74 -4.71
N SER A 6 -22.23 -31.03 -5.65
CA SER A 6 -21.39 -29.88 -5.33
C SER A 6 -22.23 -28.85 -4.55
N PRO A 7 -21.77 -28.38 -3.37
CA PRO A 7 -22.47 -27.36 -2.59
C PRO A 7 -22.32 -25.95 -3.17
N PHE A 8 -21.54 -25.79 -4.24
CA PHE A 8 -21.39 -24.53 -4.95
C PHE A 8 -22.53 -24.38 -5.95
N GLY A 9 -23.66 -23.94 -5.41
CA GLY A 9 -24.85 -23.58 -6.15
C GLY A 9 -24.52 -22.61 -7.28
N SER A 10 -24.89 -23.04 -8.49
CA SER A 10 -25.03 -22.22 -9.67
C SER A 10 -26.27 -21.33 -9.48
N ASP A 11 -26.15 -20.21 -8.74
CA ASP A 11 -27.09 -19.07 -8.72
C ASP A 11 -26.46 -17.88 -7.97
N GLY A 12 -25.25 -17.47 -8.39
CA GLY A 12 -24.43 -16.47 -7.68
C GLY A 12 -24.35 -15.11 -8.36
N GLY A 13 -25.21 -14.82 -9.33
CA GLY A 13 -25.17 -13.59 -10.12
C GLY A 13 -25.68 -12.35 -9.41
N ASP A 14 -26.67 -12.51 -8.51
CA ASP A 14 -27.31 -11.37 -7.80
C ASP A 14 -26.68 -11.08 -6.43
N LEU A 15 -25.80 -11.95 -5.93
CA LEU A 15 -25.15 -11.80 -4.62
C LEU A 15 -23.87 -10.97 -4.67
N PHE A 16 -23.26 -10.88 -5.85
CA PHE A 16 -22.02 -10.17 -6.05
C PHE A 16 -22.18 -9.13 -7.14
N ASP A 17 -21.72 -7.92 -6.89
CA ASP A 17 -21.55 -6.92 -7.94
C ASP A 17 -20.57 -7.41 -9.01
N GLY A 18 -20.70 -6.86 -10.21
CA GLY A 18 -19.72 -7.09 -11.26
C GLY A 18 -18.32 -6.65 -10.79
N TYR A 19 -17.29 -7.45 -11.11
CA TYR A 19 -15.90 -7.14 -10.76
C TYR A 19 -15.42 -5.77 -11.25
N ASP A 20 -16.02 -5.28 -12.33
CA ASP A 20 -15.68 -4.02 -13.01
C ASP A 20 -16.79 -2.97 -12.87
N GLU A 21 -17.71 -3.21 -11.93
CA GLU A 21 -18.85 -2.35 -11.68
C GLU A 21 -18.64 -1.61 -10.36
N PHE A 22 -18.79 -0.28 -10.41
CA PHE A 22 -18.73 0.54 -9.21
C PHE A 22 -20.14 0.84 -8.71
N VAL A 23 -20.61 0.10 -7.71
CA VAL A 23 -21.90 0.31 -7.05
C VAL A 23 -21.68 0.94 -5.68
N ALA A 24 -21.77 2.27 -5.62
CA ALA A 24 -21.44 3.02 -4.40
C ALA A 24 -22.29 2.62 -3.17
N GLU A 25 -23.54 2.20 -3.39
CA GLU A 25 -24.48 1.80 -2.34
C GLU A 25 -24.10 0.49 -1.65
N ASN A 26 -23.33 -0.36 -2.33
CA ASN A 26 -22.87 -1.65 -1.81
C ASN A 26 -21.48 -1.56 -1.18
N LEU A 27 -20.84 -0.39 -1.26
CA LEU A 27 -19.54 -0.15 -0.64
C LEU A 27 -19.72 0.42 0.77
N PRO A 28 -18.80 0.11 1.70
CA PRO A 28 -18.88 0.67 3.03
C PRO A 28 -18.69 2.18 2.99
N ASP A 29 -19.29 2.86 3.98
CA ASP A 29 -19.00 4.26 4.22
C ASP A 29 -17.50 4.44 4.51
N PRO A 30 -16.88 5.51 3.99
CA PRO A 30 -15.49 5.79 4.30
C PRO A 30 -15.33 6.00 5.82
N GLY A 31 -14.50 5.18 6.44
CA GLY A 31 -14.23 5.29 7.87
C GLY A 31 -13.41 6.54 8.21
N ARG A 32 -13.33 6.88 9.50
CA ARG A 32 -12.61 8.05 10.03
C ARG A 32 -11.18 8.24 9.52
N PHE A 33 -10.52 7.16 9.11
CA PHE A 33 -9.14 7.17 8.62
C PHE A 33 -9.02 7.78 7.22
N LEU A 34 -10.14 7.91 6.49
CA LEU A 34 -10.21 8.56 5.18
C LEU A 34 -10.75 9.99 5.29
N GLU A 35 -11.06 10.49 6.50
CA GLU A 35 -11.51 11.87 6.68
C GLU A 35 -10.41 12.84 6.24
N GLY A 36 -10.76 13.79 5.37
CA GLY A 36 -9.81 14.76 4.82
C GLY A 36 -8.97 14.24 3.64
N HIS A 37 -9.14 12.98 3.25
CA HIS A 37 -8.49 12.41 2.06
C HIS A 37 -9.44 12.38 0.85
N ASP A 38 -8.84 12.40 -0.34
CA ASP A 38 -9.58 12.26 -1.60
C ASP A 38 -9.94 10.78 -1.81
N VAL A 39 -11.15 10.41 -1.38
CA VAL A 39 -11.68 9.03 -1.50
C VAL A 39 -11.83 8.64 -2.97
N LEU A 40 -11.25 7.51 -3.35
CA LEU A 40 -11.35 6.96 -4.70
C LEU A 40 -12.80 6.51 -4.98
N ALA A 41 -13.26 6.78 -6.19
CA ALA A 41 -14.58 6.39 -6.68
C ALA A 41 -14.49 5.96 -8.16
N GLY A 42 -15.52 5.28 -8.65
CA GLY A 42 -15.63 4.91 -10.07
C GLY A 42 -14.44 4.09 -10.55
N ALA A 43 -13.85 4.50 -11.68
CA ALA A 43 -12.76 3.79 -12.33
C ALA A 43 -11.49 3.69 -11.47
N ASP A 44 -11.13 4.74 -10.73
CA ASP A 44 -9.90 4.75 -9.92
C ASP A 44 -10.02 3.79 -8.74
N HIS A 45 -11.20 3.72 -8.13
CA HIS A 45 -11.51 2.71 -7.11
C HIS A 45 -11.37 1.30 -7.67
N LEU A 46 -11.97 1.03 -8.84
CA LEU A 46 -11.91 -0.28 -9.48
C LEU A 46 -10.48 -0.68 -9.86
N ALA A 47 -9.68 0.24 -10.39
CA ALA A 47 -8.29 0.00 -10.75
C ALA A 47 -7.46 -0.42 -9.51
N PHE A 48 -7.57 0.34 -8.41
CA PHE A 48 -6.89 0.00 -7.17
C PHE A 48 -7.40 -1.30 -6.55
N HIS A 49 -8.71 -1.55 -6.65
CA HIS A 49 -9.33 -2.77 -6.16
C HIS A 49 -8.82 -4.02 -6.89
N ARG A 50 -8.69 -3.96 -8.22
CA ARG A 50 -8.10 -5.04 -9.03
C ARG A 50 -6.66 -5.33 -8.61
N LEU A 51 -5.84 -4.30 -8.45
CA LEU A 51 -4.46 -4.46 -7.98
C LEU A 51 -4.39 -5.14 -6.61
N THR A 52 -5.26 -4.71 -5.68
CA THR A 52 -5.35 -5.30 -4.33
C THR A 52 -5.76 -6.77 -4.40
N ARG A 53 -6.73 -7.10 -5.25
CA ARG A 53 -7.18 -8.49 -5.46
C ARG A 53 -6.01 -9.35 -5.92
N ASP A 54 -5.34 -8.95 -7.00
CA ASP A 54 -4.25 -9.70 -7.60
C ASP A 54 -3.13 -9.93 -6.56
N CYS A 55 -2.80 -8.88 -5.78
CA CYS A 55 -1.87 -8.96 -4.66
C CYS A 55 -2.27 -9.97 -3.56
N PHE A 56 -3.57 -10.08 -3.26
CA PHE A 56 -4.07 -11.00 -2.23
C PHE A 56 -4.16 -12.44 -2.76
N GLU A 57 -4.52 -12.62 -4.03
CA GLU A 57 -4.52 -13.92 -4.68
C GLU A 57 -3.11 -14.51 -4.72
N GLU A 58 -2.12 -13.72 -5.15
CA GLU A 58 -0.71 -14.12 -5.19
C GLU A 58 -0.20 -14.56 -3.82
N ARG A 59 -0.61 -13.86 -2.76
CA ARG A 59 -0.17 -14.13 -1.38
C ARG A 59 -1.08 -15.11 -0.64
N THR A 60 -2.10 -15.66 -1.29
CA THR A 60 -3.09 -16.57 -0.69
C THR A 60 -3.76 -15.99 0.57
N VAL A 61 -4.08 -14.69 0.55
CA VAL A 61 -4.77 -14.00 1.64
C VAL A 61 -6.28 -14.17 1.47
N TYR A 62 -6.87 -15.00 2.31
CA TYR A 62 -8.29 -15.36 2.29
C TYR A 62 -8.97 -15.04 3.63
N ASP A 63 -10.26 -14.72 3.58
CA ASP A 63 -11.07 -14.59 4.78
C ASP A 63 -11.50 -15.97 5.29
N MET A 64 -11.19 -16.27 6.56
CA MET A 64 -11.53 -17.57 7.18
C MET A 64 -13.03 -17.75 7.46
N THR A 65 -13.81 -16.67 7.48
CA THR A 65 -15.24 -16.66 7.77
C THR A 65 -16.05 -16.96 6.51
N PHE A 66 -15.64 -16.39 5.38
CA PHE A 66 -16.37 -16.45 4.12
C PHE A 66 -15.72 -17.35 3.05
N ASP A 67 -14.49 -17.82 3.29
CA ASP A 67 -13.75 -18.77 2.44
C ASP A 67 -13.53 -18.26 1.00
N TYR A 68 -13.34 -16.95 0.85
CA TYR A 68 -12.96 -16.32 -0.40
C TYR A 68 -12.00 -15.15 -0.19
N ASN A 69 -11.40 -14.67 -1.28
CA ASN A 69 -10.44 -13.56 -1.26
C ASN A 69 -11.10 -12.34 -0.63
N LEU A 70 -10.40 -11.66 0.29
CA LEU A 70 -10.92 -10.51 1.04
C LEU A 70 -11.44 -9.38 0.12
N THR A 71 -10.91 -9.25 -1.09
CA THR A 71 -11.43 -8.30 -2.09
C THR A 71 -12.78 -8.72 -2.67
N ARG A 72 -13.05 -10.02 -2.79
CA ARG A 72 -14.37 -10.53 -3.19
C ARG A 72 -15.47 -10.16 -2.18
N LEU A 73 -15.11 -9.91 -0.91
CA LEU A 73 -16.04 -9.40 0.10
C LEU A 73 -16.60 -8.02 -0.27
N ASN A 74 -15.85 -7.20 -1.02
CA ASN A 74 -16.32 -5.88 -1.46
C ASN A 74 -17.44 -5.95 -2.49
N LEU A 75 -17.54 -7.06 -3.21
CA LEU A 75 -18.58 -7.28 -4.19
C LEU A 75 -19.82 -7.90 -3.55
N ASP A 76 -19.72 -8.45 -2.33
CA ASP A 76 -20.82 -9.17 -1.68
C ASP A 76 -21.89 -8.18 -1.20
N THR A 77 -23.01 -8.11 -1.92
CA THR A 77 -24.12 -7.18 -1.65
C THR A 77 -24.81 -7.44 -0.31
N ARG A 78 -24.60 -8.62 0.28
CA ARG A 78 -25.12 -8.97 1.62
C ARG A 78 -24.28 -8.34 2.74
N HIS A 79 -23.07 -7.87 2.43
CA HIS A 79 -22.08 -7.40 3.39
C HIS A 79 -21.50 -6.03 3.01
N GLY A 80 -22.36 -5.09 2.61
CA GLY A 80 -21.93 -3.76 2.18
C GLY A 80 -21.13 -2.95 3.22
N SER A 81 -21.14 -3.33 4.50
CA SER A 81 -20.32 -2.70 5.54
C SER A 81 -18.95 -3.36 5.77
N ALA A 82 -18.64 -4.49 5.12
CA ALA A 82 -17.47 -5.32 5.44
C ALA A 82 -16.30 -5.17 4.44
N GLY A 83 -16.48 -4.40 3.37
CA GLY A 83 -15.45 -4.13 2.36
C GLY A 83 -14.38 -3.11 2.78
N PHE A 84 -13.64 -2.63 1.78
CA PHE A 84 -12.58 -1.62 1.88
C PHE A 84 -12.96 -0.37 1.11
N ARG A 85 -12.49 0.78 1.61
CA ARG A 85 -12.49 2.04 0.88
C ARG A 85 -11.06 2.53 0.76
N TYR A 86 -10.77 3.12 -0.38
CA TYR A 86 -9.44 3.62 -0.73
C TYR A 86 -9.49 5.14 -0.91
N ALA A 87 -8.41 5.81 -0.58
CA ALA A 87 -8.24 7.24 -0.82
C ALA A 87 -6.78 7.53 -1.15
N VAL A 88 -6.54 8.69 -1.76
CA VAL A 88 -5.17 9.17 -1.99
C VAL A 88 -4.62 9.80 -0.71
N ASP A 89 -3.43 9.34 -0.30
CA ASP A 89 -2.67 9.97 0.77
C ASP A 89 -1.71 11.01 0.19
N ARG A 90 -1.74 12.23 0.74
CA ARG A 90 -0.88 13.34 0.33
C ARG A 90 0.11 13.65 1.44
N VAL A 91 1.37 13.31 1.20
CA VAL A 91 2.44 13.52 2.18
C VAL A 91 2.83 15.00 2.21
N ARG A 92 2.89 15.59 3.41
CA ARG A 92 3.40 16.94 3.65
C ARG A 92 4.44 16.92 4.75
N ALA A 93 5.51 17.70 4.58
CA ALA A 93 6.48 17.96 5.62
C ALA A 93 5.82 18.78 6.74
N ALA A 94 5.95 18.30 7.99
CA ALA A 94 5.46 19.02 9.15
C ALA A 94 6.19 20.37 9.33
N PRO A 95 5.52 21.42 9.84
CA PRO A 95 6.13 22.75 10.01
C PRO A 95 7.39 22.76 10.88
N MET A 96 7.57 21.77 11.75
CA MET A 96 8.75 21.63 12.61
C MET A 96 10.02 21.25 11.85
N HIS A 97 9.93 20.79 10.60
CA HIS A 97 11.11 20.50 9.78
C HIS A 97 11.66 21.78 9.18
N ASN A 98 13.00 21.92 9.20
CA ASN A 98 13.67 23.00 8.50
C ASN A 98 13.35 22.94 7.01
N GLN A 99 13.08 24.09 6.40
CA GLN A 99 12.66 24.20 4.98
C GLN A 99 11.36 23.44 4.64
N SER A 100 10.51 23.13 5.63
CA SER A 100 9.22 22.46 5.39
C SER A 100 8.33 23.16 4.38
N GLU A 101 8.28 24.49 4.39
CA GLU A 101 7.57 25.30 3.40
C GLU A 101 8.10 25.06 1.98
N ALA A 102 9.41 25.25 1.76
CA ALA A 102 10.03 25.02 0.46
C ALA A 102 9.89 23.57 -0.04
N VAL A 103 9.95 22.58 0.88
CA VAL A 103 9.72 21.17 0.55
C VAL A 103 8.26 20.94 0.15
N ASN A 104 7.30 21.52 0.89
CA ASN A 104 5.87 21.39 0.58
C ASN A 104 5.49 22.10 -0.72
N ASP A 105 6.10 23.23 -1.04
CA ASP A 105 5.90 23.93 -2.32
C ASP A 105 6.40 23.06 -3.48
N ARG A 106 7.59 22.45 -3.34
CA ARG A 106 8.11 21.53 -4.35
C ARG A 106 7.24 20.28 -4.50
N LEU A 107 6.73 19.74 -3.39
CA LEU A 107 5.77 18.63 -3.42
C LEU A 107 4.48 19.03 -4.14
N ALA A 108 3.97 20.24 -3.94
CA ALA A 108 2.78 20.73 -4.62
C ALA A 108 2.99 20.85 -6.14
N GLU A 109 4.16 21.32 -6.58
CA GLU A 109 4.53 21.34 -8.01
C GLU A 109 4.56 19.93 -8.61
N LEU A 110 5.21 18.98 -7.92
CA LEU A 110 5.30 17.59 -8.39
C LEU A 110 3.93 16.91 -8.45
N GLU A 111 3.05 17.18 -7.49
CA GLU A 111 1.66 16.71 -7.51
C GLU A 111 0.87 17.27 -8.68
N ALA A 112 1.06 18.56 -9.00
CA ALA A 112 0.41 19.18 -10.15
C ALA A 112 0.87 18.50 -11.46
N THR A 113 2.18 18.28 -11.62
CA THR A 113 2.73 17.53 -12.76
C THR A 113 2.14 16.13 -12.84
N TYR A 114 2.17 15.37 -11.74
CA TYR A 114 1.60 14.02 -11.71
C TYR A 114 0.12 13.98 -12.09
N THR A 115 -0.67 14.94 -11.59
CA THR A 115 -2.10 14.98 -11.88
C THR A 115 -2.36 15.26 -13.36
N GLU A 116 -1.49 16.04 -14.01
CA GLU A 116 -1.61 16.38 -15.42
C GLU A 116 -1.09 15.27 -16.35
N THR A 117 0.06 14.66 -16.03
CA THR A 117 0.76 13.74 -16.93
C THR A 117 0.62 12.27 -16.53
N GLY A 118 0.23 11.98 -15.28
CA GLY A 118 0.24 10.65 -14.68
C GLY A 118 1.63 10.12 -14.34
N ASP A 119 2.68 10.95 -14.45
CA ASP A 119 4.07 10.54 -14.30
C ASP A 119 4.91 11.65 -13.63
N ILE A 120 5.72 11.28 -12.63
CA ILE A 120 6.76 12.15 -12.07
C ILE A 120 8.10 11.62 -12.54
N THR A 121 8.52 12.05 -13.72
CA THR A 121 9.90 11.92 -14.17
C THR A 121 10.70 13.08 -13.58
N ASP A 122 11.43 12.83 -12.50
CA ASP A 122 12.42 13.79 -12.01
C ASP A 122 13.60 13.78 -12.99
N GLU A 123 13.62 14.68 -13.97
CA GLU A 123 14.77 14.84 -14.90
C GLU A 123 16.09 15.17 -14.15
N THR A 124 16.06 15.32 -12.83
CA THR A 124 17.24 15.48 -11.96
C THR A 124 17.83 14.16 -11.44
N ALA A 125 17.19 13.00 -11.68
CA ALA A 125 17.63 11.69 -11.18
C ALA A 125 18.57 10.91 -12.12
N GLU A 126 19.02 11.51 -13.23
CA GLU A 126 20.02 10.92 -14.14
C GLU A 126 21.47 11.24 -13.74
N ALA A 127 21.79 11.30 -12.43
CA ALA A 127 23.18 11.42 -11.95
C ALA A 127 23.38 11.08 -10.46
N ALA A 128 22.78 10.02 -9.92
CA ALA A 128 23.19 9.54 -8.59
C ALA A 128 23.00 8.02 -8.47
N GLY A 129 23.99 7.27 -8.95
CA GLY A 129 24.17 5.89 -8.54
C GLY A 129 24.29 5.83 -7.02
N VAL A 130 23.28 5.28 -6.36
CA VAL A 130 23.31 4.97 -4.93
C VAL A 130 24.20 3.74 -4.71
N GLU A 131 25.51 3.92 -4.86
CA GLU A 131 26.48 2.95 -4.37
C GLU A 131 26.40 2.94 -2.85
N SER A 132 25.76 1.90 -2.33
CA SER A 132 25.73 1.59 -0.90
C SER A 132 27.16 1.30 -0.43
N ASN A 133 27.78 2.24 0.26
CA ASN A 133 29.13 2.09 0.76
C ASN A 133 29.13 1.10 1.97
N PRO A 134 29.84 -0.05 1.92
CA PRO A 134 29.84 -1.00 3.02
C PRO A 134 30.72 -0.50 4.17
N THR A 135 30.08 -0.25 5.31
CA THR A 135 30.75 0.00 6.59
C THR A 135 31.44 -1.29 7.07
N GLY A 136 32.76 -1.32 7.05
CA GLY A 136 33.56 -2.47 7.47
C GLY A 136 35.00 -2.11 7.83
N GLN A 137 35.21 -1.19 8.77
CA GLN A 137 36.54 -0.92 9.31
C GLN A 137 36.50 -0.92 10.84
N ARG A 138 36.79 -2.09 11.43
CA ARG A 138 37.15 -2.23 12.84
C ARG A 138 38.57 -2.80 12.95
N GLY A 139 39.46 -1.97 13.48
CA GLY A 139 40.49 -2.38 14.44
C GLY A 139 41.74 -3.04 13.88
N GLY A 140 42.66 -2.21 13.39
CA GLY A 140 44.05 -2.59 13.19
C GLY A 140 44.77 -2.88 14.52
N ALA A 141 45.66 -3.86 14.47
CA ALA A 141 46.55 -4.29 15.55
C ALA A 141 47.57 -3.20 15.93
N SER A 142 47.88 -3.09 17.21
CA SER A 142 49.14 -2.52 17.69
C SER A 142 49.75 -3.43 18.75
N ALA A 143 50.93 -3.96 18.45
CA ALA A 143 51.76 -4.74 19.34
C ALA A 143 52.61 -3.84 20.25
N GLY A 144 52.62 -4.18 21.55
CA GLY A 144 53.77 -4.14 22.47
C GLY A 144 54.35 -2.80 22.95
N SER A 145 54.32 -2.55 24.27
CA SER A 145 55.51 -2.76 25.13
C SER A 145 55.24 -2.44 26.62
N ARG A 146 55.51 -3.44 27.46
CA ARG A 146 56.01 -3.47 28.86
C ARG A 146 55.72 -2.32 29.83
N SER A 147 55.16 -2.68 30.99
CA SER A 147 55.70 -2.27 32.29
C SER A 147 55.40 -3.36 33.34
N THR A 148 56.47 -3.72 34.04
CA THR A 148 56.58 -4.59 35.22
C THR A 148 55.72 -4.09 36.39
N ASP A 149 55.15 -5.00 37.18
CA ASP A 149 55.51 -5.29 38.59
C ASP A 149 54.29 -5.71 39.44
N ALA A 150 54.38 -6.90 40.03
CA ALA A 150 53.59 -7.37 41.19
C ALA A 150 54.43 -7.05 42.47
N PRO A 151 54.09 -7.41 43.73
CA PRO A 151 52.92 -8.11 44.34
C PRO A 151 52.32 -7.26 45.49
N PHE A 152 51.32 -7.60 46.32
CA PHE A 152 50.80 -8.83 46.93
C PHE A 152 49.28 -8.70 47.14
#